data_AF-B7G5X7-F1
#
_entry.id   AF-B7G5X7-F1
#
_cell.length_a   1.000
_cell.length_b   1.000
_cell.length_c   1.000
_cell.angle_alpha   90.00
_cell.angle_beta   90.00
_cell.angle_gamma   90.00
#
_symmetry.space_group_name_H-M   'P 1'
#
loop_
_entity.id
_entity.type
_entity.pdbx_description
1 polymer ?
#
loop_
_entity_poly.entity_id
_entity_poly.type
_entity_poly.pdbx_seq_one_letter_code
_entity_poly.pdbx_strand_id
1 'polypeptide(L)'
;MMKNTSALFVWLVWGVGRSLAAEIPADTDADSNSSKLMIHVPHRLYQEGGYRHREALFGISPYGGSIVQNVYYTNSDLCEIDDMSGGFPAREKEGTRMKPYPSPFLLMMDRGHCTFVQKVRNAQHMGASGVLIADNTCICSDTTCTAANPTAPCEMTEPIMADDGSGADISIPSFLLYKTDADKIIAEVKENRPVQAEMAWSLPSPDDRVEYDLWTSPSDGISAEFIRDWKDVAIALGDKAYFTPHMYLHDGEKSGCHAPNGDNYCFTLCTNAGRYCATDPDDDLTKGISGGDVVRESLRRICIWSHYGAANGIGREWWDYVNEFNQRCSAADYFADDACIKDAYKHSKVNGDTVEECMSNSGGTKQDVVNTKLKTEIDLQYQQGVVVIPTAYVNTAVIRGAMQPSTVFTAICAGYLAGTAPAKCTQCSACPDPVGCIRTGKCTSESPAYASTDSGVSTHTFATSMLFVVALFSGLGVWQYKRSREEMRDQVRGILAEYMPLEDQDQMNGKGDDNGSSGMMSNPMGFAQGGSGMSLIS
;
A
#
# COMPACT_ATOMS: atom_id res chain seq x y z
N MET A 1 72.12 34.75 -12.01
CA MET A 1 72.18 34.28 -13.41
C MET A 1 73.23 33.18 -13.49
N MET A 2 72.84 31.93 -13.64
CA MET A 2 73.67 30.91 -14.31
C MET A 2 72.78 29.71 -14.64
N LYS A 3 72.71 29.41 -15.94
CA LYS A 3 71.99 28.31 -16.58
C LYS A 3 72.90 27.08 -16.66
N ASN A 4 72.27 25.90 -16.57
CA ASN A 4 72.56 24.61 -17.24
C ASN A 4 73.98 24.02 -17.10
N THR A 5 74.20 22.72 -16.89
CA THR A 5 73.39 21.52 -17.14
C THR A 5 74.12 20.35 -16.47
N SER A 6 73.40 19.50 -15.73
CA SER A 6 73.93 18.28 -15.13
C SER A 6 73.67 17.09 -16.04
N ALA A 7 74.69 16.23 -16.19
CA ALA A 7 74.54 14.87 -16.65
C ALA A 7 75.30 13.93 -15.70
N LEU A 8 74.65 12.80 -15.43
CA LEU A 8 75.21 11.48 -15.13
C LEU A 8 75.42 11.05 -13.66
N PHE A 9 74.63 10.00 -13.36
CA PHE A 9 74.82 8.89 -12.43
C PHE A 9 74.55 9.11 -10.93
N VAL A 10 73.31 8.81 -10.54
CA VAL A 10 72.92 8.40 -9.17
C VAL A 10 72.84 6.86 -9.16
N TRP A 11 73.70 6.24 -8.35
CA TRP A 11 73.59 4.85 -7.90
C TRP A 11 73.34 4.85 -6.39
N LEU A 12 72.37 4.03 -5.96
CA LEU A 12 72.18 3.44 -4.62
C LEU A 12 72.14 4.36 -3.39
N VAL A 13 70.94 4.58 -2.85
CA VAL A 13 70.61 4.21 -1.46
C VAL A 13 69.17 3.69 -1.42
N TRP A 14 69.01 2.37 -1.23
CA TRP A 14 67.74 1.73 -0.87
C TRP A 14 67.47 1.97 0.61
N GLY A 15 66.37 2.67 0.92
CA GLY A 15 65.88 2.92 2.27
C GLY A 15 64.39 2.62 2.34
N VAL A 16 64.06 1.65 3.20
CA VAL A 16 62.77 1.04 3.49
C VAL A 16 61.62 2.05 3.66
N GLY A 17 60.51 1.79 2.98
CA GLY A 17 59.25 2.52 3.13
C GLY A 17 58.11 1.88 2.34
N ARG A 18 57.75 0.64 2.67
CA ARG A 18 56.51 0.00 2.18
C ARG A 18 55.33 0.73 2.82
N SER A 19 54.67 1.62 2.07
CA SER A 19 53.34 2.10 2.42
C SER A 19 52.35 0.98 2.13
N LEU A 20 51.72 0.44 3.17
CA LEU A 20 50.50 -0.34 3.04
C LEU A 20 49.41 0.60 2.51
N ALA A 21 49.13 0.54 1.21
CA ALA A 21 47.82 0.92 0.71
C ALA A 21 46.89 -0.24 1.07
N ALA A 22 46.04 -0.05 2.08
CA ALA A 22 44.90 -0.92 2.28
C ALA A 22 43.99 -0.74 1.05
N GLU A 23 43.92 -1.77 0.23
CA GLU A 23 42.87 -1.91 -0.79
C GLU A 23 41.54 -1.99 -0.04
N ILE A 24 40.78 -0.90 -0.08
CA ILE A 24 39.39 -0.88 0.35
C ILE A 24 38.64 -1.76 -0.66
N PRO A 25 38.02 -2.89 -0.27
CA PRO A 25 37.22 -3.66 -1.20
C PRO A 25 36.05 -2.79 -1.66
N ALA A 26 36.01 -2.53 -2.96
CA ALA A 26 34.88 -1.94 -3.65
C ALA A 26 33.77 -3.01 -3.72
N ASP A 27 32.99 -3.11 -2.67
CA ASP A 27 31.70 -3.79 -2.68
C ASP A 27 30.73 -3.00 -1.79
N THR A 28 30.43 -1.78 -2.21
CA THR A 28 29.28 -1.03 -1.68
C THR A 28 28.13 -1.25 -2.65
N ASP A 29 27.47 -2.39 -2.53
CA ASP A 29 26.14 -2.59 -3.06
C ASP A 29 25.26 -1.42 -2.61
N ALA A 30 24.79 -0.63 -3.56
CA ALA A 30 23.99 0.59 -3.33
C ALA A 30 22.63 0.31 -2.65
N ASP A 31 22.30 -0.96 -2.39
CA ASP A 31 21.02 -1.40 -1.81
C ASP A 31 21.02 -1.53 -0.27
N SER A 32 22.15 -1.33 0.42
CA SER A 32 22.29 -1.59 1.88
C SER A 32 22.55 -0.36 2.79
N ASN A 33 22.34 0.88 2.31
CA ASN A 33 22.61 2.05 3.15
C ASN A 33 21.51 2.38 4.19
N SER A 34 20.28 1.85 4.04
CA SER A 34 19.16 2.18 4.94
C SER A 34 18.86 1.13 6.02
N SER A 35 19.28 -0.12 5.82
CA SER A 35 18.96 -1.24 6.72
C SER A 35 20.16 -2.13 7.01
N LYS A 36 20.19 -2.69 8.21
CA LYS A 36 21.27 -3.54 8.72
C LYS A 36 20.70 -4.75 9.44
N LEU A 37 21.30 -5.92 9.20
CA LEU A 37 21.00 -7.15 9.92
C LEU A 37 22.27 -7.63 10.63
N MET A 38 22.19 -7.87 11.94
CA MET A 38 23.32 -8.37 12.74
C MET A 38 22.90 -9.52 13.63
N ILE A 39 23.81 -10.46 13.88
CA ILE A 39 23.63 -11.53 14.88
C ILE A 39 24.53 -11.21 16.07
N HIS A 40 23.93 -10.98 17.24
CA HIS A 40 24.66 -10.68 18.47
C HIS A 40 25.02 -11.94 19.25
N VAL A 41 24.13 -12.94 19.20
CA VAL A 41 24.29 -14.21 19.91
C VAL A 41 24.08 -15.36 18.93
N PRO A 42 24.97 -16.37 18.89
CA PRO A 42 26.30 -16.36 19.52
C PRO A 42 27.26 -15.38 18.81
N HIS A 43 28.22 -14.82 19.54
CA HIS A 43 29.17 -13.84 19.00
C HIS A 43 30.00 -14.35 17.81
N ARG A 44 30.13 -15.68 17.63
CA ARG A 44 30.79 -16.27 16.45
C ARG A 44 30.07 -15.99 15.13
N LEU A 45 28.79 -15.65 15.17
CA LEU A 45 27.99 -15.24 14.03
C LEU A 45 27.98 -13.71 13.86
N TYR A 46 28.69 -12.96 14.71
CA TYR A 46 28.78 -11.52 14.54
C TYR A 46 29.60 -11.18 13.28
N GLN A 47 29.08 -10.29 12.44
CA GLN A 47 29.78 -9.74 11.28
C GLN A 47 29.85 -8.23 11.39
N GLU A 48 31.06 -7.68 11.33
CA GLU A 48 31.27 -6.24 11.23
C GLU A 48 30.71 -5.74 9.89
N GLY A 49 29.87 -4.71 9.92
CA GLY A 49 29.09 -4.26 8.75
C GLY A 49 27.72 -4.94 8.60
N GLY A 50 27.50 -6.08 9.26
CA GLY A 50 26.24 -6.83 9.20
C GLY A 50 26.15 -7.80 8.02
N TYR A 51 25.07 -8.55 7.98
CA TYR A 51 24.78 -9.55 6.97
C TYR A 51 24.21 -8.91 5.70
N ARG A 52 24.62 -9.42 4.53
CA ARG A 52 23.99 -9.07 3.26
C ARG A 52 22.54 -9.57 3.25
N HIS A 53 21.59 -8.70 2.93
CA HIS A 53 20.17 -9.01 2.98
C HIS A 53 19.37 -8.19 1.97
N ARG A 54 18.16 -8.64 1.66
CA ARG A 54 17.16 -7.89 0.89
C ARG A 54 16.01 -7.51 1.81
N GLU A 55 15.69 -6.23 1.87
CA GLU A 55 14.51 -5.76 2.61
C GLU A 55 13.25 -5.89 1.76
N ALA A 56 12.13 -6.24 2.42
CA ALA A 56 10.83 -6.25 1.79
C ALA A 56 10.36 -4.86 1.36
N LEU A 57 9.70 -4.80 0.21
CA LEU A 57 9.03 -3.60 -0.29
C LEU A 57 7.58 -3.48 0.25
N PHE A 58 7.26 -4.23 1.29
CA PHE A 58 5.97 -4.27 1.99
C PHE A 58 6.20 -4.41 3.49
N GLY A 59 5.16 -4.16 4.28
CA GLY A 59 5.28 -4.07 5.74
C GLY A 59 5.70 -2.68 6.21
N ILE A 60 5.77 -2.51 7.53
CA ILE A 60 6.17 -1.26 8.17
C ILE A 60 7.57 -1.44 8.77
N SER A 61 8.53 -0.69 8.24
CA SER A 61 9.89 -0.61 8.78
C SER A 61 9.97 0.51 9.84
N PRO A 62 10.38 0.22 11.08
CA PRO A 62 10.53 1.22 12.13
C PRO A 62 11.82 2.03 11.93
N TYR A 63 11.81 2.92 10.93
CA TYR A 63 12.92 3.83 10.63
C TYR A 63 13.42 4.58 11.88
N GLY A 64 14.74 4.70 12.03
CA GLY A 64 15.39 5.24 13.22
C GLY A 64 15.43 4.30 14.42
N GLY A 65 14.95 3.07 14.26
CA GLY A 65 14.90 2.06 15.30
C GLY A 65 15.56 0.74 14.90
N SER A 66 15.57 -0.17 15.86
CA SER A 66 16.07 -1.53 15.70
C SER A 66 15.19 -2.52 16.47
N ILE A 67 14.94 -3.68 15.89
CA ILE A 67 14.30 -4.83 16.54
C ILE A 67 15.40 -5.82 16.91
N VAL A 68 15.66 -5.98 18.21
CA VAL A 68 16.58 -6.98 18.75
C VAL A 68 15.78 -8.07 19.44
N GLN A 69 15.72 -9.27 18.88
CA GLN A 69 14.96 -10.39 19.46
C GLN A 69 15.61 -11.75 19.18
N ASN A 70 15.12 -12.77 19.90
CA ASN A 70 15.50 -14.15 19.64
C ASN A 70 14.93 -14.63 18.31
N VAL A 71 15.74 -15.36 17.54
CA VAL A 71 15.38 -15.98 16.27
C VAL A 71 14.87 -17.40 16.55
N TYR A 72 13.68 -17.68 16.07
CA TYR A 72 13.09 -19.01 16.02
C TYR A 72 12.97 -19.48 14.58
N TYR A 73 13.18 -20.76 14.31
CA TYR A 73 13.11 -21.31 12.97
C TYR A 73 11.96 -22.31 12.86
N THR A 74 11.09 -22.14 11.86
CA THR A 74 10.00 -23.09 11.58
C THR A 74 10.40 -24.06 10.48
N ASN A 75 9.94 -25.31 10.56
CA ASN A 75 10.13 -26.30 9.50
C ASN A 75 9.11 -26.14 8.36
N SER A 76 8.08 -25.33 8.55
CA SER A 76 7.11 -24.98 7.51
C SER A 76 7.65 -23.82 6.68
N ASP A 77 7.31 -23.79 5.39
CA ASP A 77 7.55 -22.62 4.55
C ASP A 77 6.49 -21.51 4.79
N LEU A 78 5.54 -21.70 5.72
CA LEU A 78 4.46 -20.79 6.08
C LEU A 78 3.59 -20.35 4.90
N CYS A 79 3.42 -21.19 3.88
CA CYS A 79 2.40 -20.94 2.86
C CYS A 79 0.99 -21.18 3.40
N GLU A 80 0.84 -22.12 4.34
CA GLU A 80 -0.38 -22.33 5.11
C GLU A 80 -0.09 -22.10 6.60
N ILE A 81 -1.11 -21.64 7.34
CA ILE A 81 -1.03 -21.56 8.81
C ILE A 81 -1.16 -22.98 9.35
N ASP A 82 -0.02 -23.60 9.64
CA ASP A 82 0.04 -24.90 10.30
C ASP A 82 0.66 -24.79 11.70
N ASP A 83 -0.18 -24.65 12.72
CA ASP A 83 0.19 -24.66 14.14
C ASP A 83 0.77 -26.02 14.61
N MET A 84 0.70 -27.06 13.79
CA MET A 84 1.29 -28.38 14.08
C MET A 84 2.73 -28.49 13.57
N SER A 85 3.19 -27.54 12.74
CA SER A 85 4.53 -27.57 12.19
C SER A 85 5.58 -27.43 13.30
N GLY A 86 6.52 -28.38 13.29
CA GLY A 86 7.66 -28.37 14.21
C GLY A 86 8.57 -27.17 13.95
N GLY A 87 9.45 -26.88 14.89
CA GLY A 87 10.42 -25.80 14.75
C GLY A 87 11.42 -25.80 15.89
N PHE A 88 12.27 -24.79 15.89
CA PHE A 88 13.44 -24.70 16.72
C PHE A 88 13.53 -23.32 17.41
N PRO A 89 13.91 -23.27 18.70
CA PRO A 89 14.09 -24.40 19.60
C PRO A 89 12.84 -25.27 19.75
N ALA A 90 13.05 -26.56 20.00
CA ALA A 90 11.97 -27.52 20.14
C ALA A 90 10.99 -27.07 21.23
N ARG A 91 9.71 -27.01 20.87
CA ARG A 91 8.63 -26.60 21.78
C ARG A 91 7.88 -27.81 22.31
N GLU A 92 7.34 -27.69 23.50
CA GLU A 92 6.46 -28.71 24.06
C GLU A 92 5.15 -28.79 23.26
N LYS A 93 4.58 -29.99 23.18
CA LYS A 93 3.24 -30.21 22.61
C LYS A 93 2.17 -30.03 23.67
N GLU A 94 1.11 -29.32 23.33
CA GLU A 94 -0.12 -29.22 24.10
C GLU A 94 -1.25 -29.88 23.29
N GLY A 95 -1.50 -31.15 23.57
CA GLY A 95 -2.38 -31.99 22.75
C GLY A 95 -1.78 -32.26 21.37
N THR A 96 -2.51 -31.89 20.31
CA THR A 96 -2.05 -32.01 18.91
C THR A 96 -1.31 -30.78 18.39
N ARG A 97 -1.29 -29.67 19.16
CA ARG A 97 -0.66 -28.40 18.77
C ARG A 97 0.66 -28.17 19.49
N MET A 98 1.57 -27.45 18.86
CA MET A 98 2.79 -26.99 19.52
C MET A 98 2.45 -25.76 20.38
N LYS A 99 3.07 -25.61 21.56
CA LYS A 99 2.96 -24.35 22.31
C LYS A 99 3.46 -23.17 21.46
N PRO A 100 2.89 -21.96 21.57
CA PRO A 100 3.36 -20.81 20.81
C PRO A 100 4.80 -20.43 21.20
N TYR A 101 5.51 -19.76 20.30
CA TYR A 101 6.79 -19.15 20.64
C TYR A 101 6.58 -18.02 21.66
N PRO A 102 7.50 -17.83 22.62
CA PRO A 102 7.38 -16.74 23.58
C PRO A 102 7.65 -15.39 22.87
N SER A 103 6.64 -14.52 22.88
CA SER A 103 6.75 -13.15 22.36
C SER A 103 7.56 -12.24 23.29
N PRO A 104 8.26 -11.23 22.74
CA PRO A 104 8.49 -10.95 21.31
C PRO A 104 9.58 -11.84 20.68
N PHE A 105 9.48 -12.13 19.38
CA PHE A 105 10.46 -12.98 18.66
C PHE A 105 10.58 -12.62 17.17
N LEU A 106 11.71 -12.97 16.54
CA LEU A 106 11.87 -13.01 15.09
C LEU A 106 11.64 -14.44 14.59
N LEU A 107 10.89 -14.59 13.50
CA LEU A 107 10.62 -15.89 12.91
C LEU A 107 11.43 -16.06 11.61
N MET A 108 12.21 -17.12 11.56
CA MET A 108 12.99 -17.54 10.40
C MET A 108 12.33 -18.72 9.71
N MET A 109 12.28 -18.70 8.38
CA MET A 109 11.70 -19.76 7.55
C MET A 109 12.43 -19.87 6.22
N ASP A 110 12.33 -21.02 5.56
CA ASP A 110 12.88 -21.18 4.23
C ASP A 110 12.03 -20.48 3.16
N ARG A 111 12.71 -20.00 2.11
CA ARG A 111 12.07 -19.61 0.85
C ARG A 111 11.30 -20.83 0.33
N GLY A 112 10.03 -20.60 0.01
CA GLY A 112 9.10 -21.64 -0.43
C GLY A 112 8.41 -21.23 -1.72
N HIS A 113 7.25 -21.81 -1.97
CA HIS A 113 6.57 -21.74 -3.26
C HIS A 113 5.45 -20.68 -3.35
N CYS A 114 5.04 -20.10 -2.22
CA CYS A 114 4.10 -18.98 -2.17
C CYS A 114 4.80 -17.61 -2.09
N THR A 115 4.02 -16.54 -2.22
CA THR A 115 4.52 -15.15 -2.17
C THR A 115 5.12 -14.80 -0.81
N PHE A 116 6.06 -13.84 -0.80
CA PHE A 116 6.68 -13.36 0.45
C PHE A 116 5.65 -12.71 1.38
N VAL A 117 4.70 -11.95 0.82
CA VAL A 117 3.60 -11.33 1.57
C VAL A 117 2.82 -12.37 2.36
N GLN A 118 2.42 -13.47 1.73
CA GLN A 118 1.65 -14.53 2.41
C GLN A 118 2.41 -15.16 3.58
N LYS A 119 3.71 -15.39 3.43
CA LYS A 119 4.58 -15.93 4.51
C LYS A 119 4.64 -14.99 5.69
N VAL A 120 4.88 -13.71 5.42
CA VAL A 120 5.00 -12.67 6.46
C VAL A 120 3.65 -12.43 7.14
N ARG A 121 2.53 -12.49 6.41
CA ARG A 121 1.17 -12.45 6.96
C ARG A 121 0.94 -13.57 7.96
N ASN A 122 1.29 -14.80 7.59
CA ASN A 122 1.14 -15.97 8.44
C ASN A 122 2.04 -15.86 9.69
N ALA A 123 3.28 -15.40 9.54
CA ALA A 123 4.17 -15.13 10.66
C ALA A 123 3.64 -14.04 11.61
N GLN A 124 3.04 -12.98 11.06
CA GLN A 124 2.38 -11.92 11.83
C GLN A 124 1.21 -12.47 12.65
N HIS A 125 0.36 -13.32 12.05
CA HIS A 125 -0.74 -13.98 12.76
C HIS A 125 -0.24 -14.89 13.91
N MET A 126 0.98 -15.42 13.80
CA MET A 126 1.64 -16.18 14.86
C MET A 126 2.26 -15.29 15.97
N GLY A 127 2.19 -13.96 15.84
CA GLY A 127 2.72 -13.01 16.81
C GLY A 127 4.22 -12.72 16.69
N ALA A 128 4.82 -13.02 15.52
CA ALA A 128 6.20 -12.63 15.25
C ALA A 128 6.32 -11.10 15.22
N SER A 129 7.46 -10.57 15.68
CA SER A 129 7.78 -9.14 15.63
C SER A 129 8.53 -8.74 14.35
N GLY A 130 8.98 -9.73 13.57
CA GLY A 130 9.69 -9.55 12.31
C GLY A 130 10.09 -10.91 11.74
N VAL A 131 10.47 -10.92 10.47
CA VAL A 131 10.69 -12.16 9.70
C VAL A 131 12.06 -12.18 9.01
N LEU A 132 12.73 -13.34 9.07
CA LEU A 132 13.93 -13.66 8.29
C LEU A 132 13.62 -14.79 7.30
N ILE A 133 13.67 -14.52 6.00
CA ILE A 133 13.44 -15.53 4.97
C ILE A 133 14.80 -16.04 4.49
N ALA A 134 15.06 -17.33 4.68
CA ALA A 134 16.28 -17.98 4.24
C ALA A 134 16.17 -18.36 2.77
N ASP A 135 17.02 -17.80 1.93
CA ASP A 135 17.06 -18.22 0.53
C ASP A 135 17.52 -19.68 0.41
N ASN A 136 16.87 -20.42 -0.47
CA ASN A 136 17.14 -21.82 -0.71
C ASN A 136 17.96 -22.05 -1.99
N THR A 137 18.19 -21.00 -2.78
CA THR A 137 18.88 -21.04 -4.06
C THR A 137 20.06 -20.06 -4.08
N CYS A 138 21.17 -20.43 -4.71
CA CYS A 138 22.34 -19.55 -4.83
C CYS A 138 22.15 -18.55 -5.97
N ILE A 139 22.75 -17.35 -5.85
CA ILE A 139 22.93 -16.46 -7.00
C ILE A 139 24.14 -16.93 -7.80
N CYS A 140 24.04 -16.95 -9.13
CA CYS A 140 25.13 -17.43 -9.99
C CYS A 140 26.41 -16.58 -9.91
N SER A 141 26.29 -15.29 -9.56
CA SER A 141 27.45 -14.41 -9.29
C SER A 141 28.12 -14.70 -7.96
N ASP A 142 27.43 -15.34 -7.00
CA ASP A 142 28.00 -15.75 -5.73
C ASP A 142 28.79 -17.06 -5.90
N THR A 143 30.08 -16.88 -6.21
CA THR A 143 31.03 -17.99 -6.35
C THR A 143 31.19 -18.80 -5.05
N THR A 144 30.96 -18.20 -3.88
CA THR A 144 31.09 -18.91 -2.60
C THR A 144 29.91 -19.84 -2.37
N CYS A 145 28.69 -19.39 -2.66
CA CYS A 145 27.48 -20.20 -2.55
C CYS A 145 27.47 -21.33 -3.58
N THR A 146 27.81 -21.02 -4.84
CA THR A 146 27.83 -22.01 -5.93
C THR A 146 28.93 -23.06 -5.72
N ALA A 147 30.10 -22.69 -5.19
CA ALA A 147 31.14 -23.66 -4.84
C ALA A 147 30.72 -24.59 -3.69
N ALA A 148 29.97 -24.08 -2.70
CA ALA A 148 29.41 -24.90 -1.62
C ALA A 148 28.24 -25.78 -2.07
N ASN A 149 27.58 -25.44 -3.18
CA ASN A 149 26.40 -26.13 -3.72
C ASN A 149 26.58 -26.49 -5.22
N PRO A 150 27.60 -27.28 -5.59
CA PRO A 150 28.04 -27.44 -6.98
C PRO A 150 27.03 -28.14 -7.91
N THR A 151 26.05 -28.84 -7.34
CA THR A 151 25.02 -29.57 -8.09
C THR A 151 23.66 -28.87 -8.11
N ALA A 152 23.51 -27.77 -7.37
CA ALA A 152 22.25 -27.03 -7.30
C ALA A 152 22.18 -26.01 -8.44
N PRO A 153 21.01 -25.80 -9.06
CA PRO A 153 20.83 -24.67 -9.98
C PRO A 153 21.01 -23.35 -9.21
N CYS A 154 21.50 -22.33 -9.91
CA CYS A 154 21.62 -20.96 -9.38
C CYS A 154 20.69 -20.01 -10.14
N GLU A 155 20.27 -18.93 -9.48
CA GLU A 155 19.49 -17.84 -10.07
C GLU A 155 20.43 -16.74 -10.59
N MET A 156 20.14 -16.20 -11.78
CA MET A 156 20.95 -15.15 -12.39
C MET A 156 20.74 -13.78 -11.74
N THR A 157 19.58 -13.59 -11.12
CA THR A 157 19.12 -12.32 -10.55
C THR A 157 18.78 -12.51 -9.09
N GLU A 158 19.05 -11.49 -8.29
CA GLU A 158 18.71 -11.53 -6.88
C GLU A 158 17.19 -11.50 -6.65
N PRO A 159 16.67 -12.22 -5.64
CA PRO A 159 15.27 -12.15 -5.27
C PRO A 159 14.86 -10.72 -4.88
N ILE A 160 13.71 -10.30 -5.38
CA ILE A 160 13.06 -9.05 -4.99
C ILE A 160 11.86 -9.42 -4.12
N MET A 161 11.83 -8.89 -2.90
CA MET A 161 10.73 -9.05 -1.97
C MET A 161 9.64 -8.01 -2.24
N ALA A 162 9.03 -8.09 -3.42
CA ALA A 162 7.95 -7.20 -3.83
C ALA A 162 6.62 -7.55 -3.16
N ASP A 163 5.77 -6.54 -3.00
CA ASP A 163 4.36 -6.75 -2.65
C ASP A 163 3.66 -7.49 -3.81
N ASP A 164 2.83 -8.47 -3.49
CA ASP A 164 1.98 -9.18 -4.45
C ASP A 164 0.64 -8.47 -4.71
N GLY A 165 0.46 -7.28 -4.13
CA GLY A 165 -0.75 -6.46 -4.21
C GLY A 165 -1.71 -6.67 -3.04
N SER A 166 -1.38 -7.59 -2.12
CA SER A 166 -2.18 -7.85 -0.93
C SER A 166 -1.54 -7.37 0.37
N GLY A 167 -0.30 -6.87 0.35
CA GLY A 167 0.54 -6.64 1.54
C GLY A 167 0.16 -5.47 2.44
N ALA A 168 -0.98 -4.82 2.21
CA ALA A 168 -1.42 -3.65 2.98
C ALA A 168 -1.70 -3.94 4.48
N ASP A 169 -2.00 -5.19 4.83
CA ASP A 169 -2.25 -5.64 6.19
C ASP A 169 -0.97 -6.05 6.96
N ILE A 170 0.18 -6.08 6.27
CA ILE A 170 1.46 -6.42 6.88
C ILE A 170 1.99 -5.22 7.67
N SER A 171 2.28 -5.46 8.94
CA SER A 171 2.77 -4.46 9.89
C SER A 171 4.15 -4.79 10.47
N ILE A 172 4.66 -6.00 10.22
CA ILE A 172 5.98 -6.43 10.67
C ILE A 172 7.01 -6.36 9.53
N PRO A 173 8.27 -6.00 9.82
CA PRO A 173 9.31 -5.98 8.81
C PRO A 173 9.81 -7.38 8.45
N SER A 174 10.37 -7.52 7.26
CA SER A 174 10.97 -8.78 6.82
C SER A 174 12.21 -8.58 5.95
N PHE A 175 13.21 -9.43 6.17
CA PHE A 175 14.45 -9.48 5.38
C PHE A 175 14.64 -10.88 4.77
N LEU A 176 15.15 -10.95 3.55
CA LEU A 176 15.67 -12.16 2.95
C LEU A 176 17.19 -12.22 3.13
N LEU A 177 17.65 -13.34 3.65
CA LEU A 177 19.07 -13.68 3.82
C LEU A 177 19.49 -14.60 2.67
N TYR A 178 20.65 -14.32 2.08
CA TYR A 178 21.23 -15.22 1.09
C TYR A 178 21.61 -16.56 1.72
N LYS A 179 21.54 -17.61 0.90
CA LYS A 179 21.62 -19.00 1.34
C LYS A 179 22.80 -19.32 2.27
N THR A 180 24.01 -18.91 1.90
CA THR A 180 25.24 -19.23 2.65
C THR A 180 25.22 -18.72 4.07
N ASP A 181 24.68 -17.52 4.29
CA ASP A 181 24.58 -16.92 5.61
C ASP A 181 23.36 -17.41 6.39
N ALA A 182 22.23 -17.60 5.69
CA ALA A 182 21.04 -18.19 6.28
C ALA A 182 21.32 -19.59 6.85
N ASP A 183 22.03 -20.43 6.09
CA ASP A 183 22.37 -21.80 6.50
C ASP A 183 23.20 -21.84 7.80
N LYS A 184 24.11 -20.87 8.01
CA LYS A 184 24.90 -20.77 9.25
C LYS A 184 24.02 -20.47 10.46
N ILE A 185 23.06 -19.56 10.29
CA ILE A 185 22.12 -19.17 11.36
C ILE A 185 21.17 -20.33 11.65
N ILE A 186 20.60 -20.96 10.62
CA ILE A 186 19.71 -22.11 10.75
C ILE A 186 20.40 -23.26 11.48
N ALA A 187 21.67 -23.56 11.16
CA ALA A 187 22.44 -24.60 11.83
C ALA A 187 22.53 -24.37 13.34
N GLU A 188 22.75 -23.12 13.77
CA GLU A 188 22.82 -22.75 15.18
C GLU A 188 21.47 -22.90 15.89
N VAL A 189 20.39 -22.42 15.28
CA VAL A 189 19.04 -22.49 15.84
C VAL A 189 18.57 -23.95 15.97
N LYS A 190 18.89 -24.79 14.97
CA LYS A 190 18.54 -26.23 14.96
C LYS A 190 19.21 -27.04 16.08
N GLU A 191 20.31 -26.55 16.64
CA GLU A 191 20.95 -27.13 17.81
C GLU A 191 20.28 -26.73 19.14
N ASN A 192 19.13 -26.06 19.09
CA ASN A 192 18.41 -25.47 20.22
C ASN A 192 19.25 -24.45 21.00
N ARG A 193 20.24 -23.83 20.35
CA ARG A 193 21.02 -22.74 20.93
C ARG A 193 20.33 -21.41 20.67
N PRO A 194 20.36 -20.46 21.62
CA PRO A 194 19.74 -19.16 21.42
C PRO A 194 20.51 -18.39 20.35
N VAL A 195 19.76 -17.85 19.39
CA VAL A 195 20.28 -16.89 18.42
C VAL A 195 19.52 -15.59 18.62
N GLN A 196 20.26 -14.49 18.77
CA GLN A 196 19.67 -13.16 18.87
C GLN A 196 20.11 -12.33 17.68
N ALA A 197 19.14 -11.80 16.93
CA ALA A 197 19.36 -10.96 15.77
C ALA A 197 18.84 -9.54 16.03
N GLU A 198 19.51 -8.57 15.41
CA GLU A 198 19.10 -7.18 15.30
C GLU A 198 18.78 -6.86 13.85
N MET A 199 17.55 -6.41 13.59
CA MET A 199 17.17 -5.73 12.36
C MET A 199 17.13 -4.23 12.66
N ALA A 200 17.91 -3.42 11.97
CA ALA A 200 17.98 -1.98 12.19
C ALA A 200 17.71 -1.21 10.89
N TRP A 201 17.01 -0.08 11.01
CA TRP A 201 16.72 0.83 9.90
C TRP A 201 17.33 2.18 10.23
N SER A 202 18.60 2.33 9.86
CA SER A 202 19.34 3.56 10.15
C SER A 202 19.08 4.55 9.03
N LEU A 203 18.50 5.69 9.38
CA LEU A 203 18.48 6.84 8.50
C LEU A 203 19.72 7.69 8.75
N PRO A 204 20.41 8.18 7.70
CA PRO A 204 21.40 9.22 7.87
C PRO A 204 20.76 10.42 8.59
N SER A 205 21.43 10.94 9.62
CA SER A 205 20.98 12.11 10.39
C SER A 205 22.12 13.13 10.49
N PRO A 206 22.49 13.76 9.36
CA PRO A 206 23.69 14.60 9.28
C PRO A 206 23.58 15.86 10.14
N ASP A 207 22.39 16.45 10.24
CA ASP A 207 22.17 17.71 10.96
C ASP A 207 20.73 17.83 11.53
N ASP A 208 20.34 19.06 11.88
CA ASP A 208 19.06 19.37 12.52
C ASP A 208 17.91 19.65 11.54
N ARG A 209 18.15 19.47 10.23
CA ARG A 209 17.18 19.53 9.15
C ARG A 209 17.11 18.17 8.45
N VAL A 210 15.92 17.84 7.95
CA VAL A 210 15.70 16.60 7.21
C VAL A 210 15.28 16.92 5.79
N GLU A 211 16.06 16.47 4.82
CA GLU A 211 15.68 16.49 3.41
C GLU A 211 14.81 15.28 3.09
N TYR A 212 13.67 15.48 2.43
CA TYR A 212 12.86 14.38 1.94
C TYR A 212 12.36 14.64 0.53
N ASP A 213 12.50 13.62 -0.30
CA ASP A 213 12.19 13.67 -1.72
C ASP A 213 11.02 12.73 -2.03
N LEU A 214 10.19 13.10 -3.00
CA LEU A 214 9.07 12.27 -3.45
C LEU A 214 9.02 12.17 -4.97
N TRP A 215 9.24 10.98 -5.49
CA TRP A 215 9.11 10.63 -6.90
C TRP A 215 7.69 10.15 -7.22
N THR A 216 6.97 10.89 -8.06
CA THR A 216 5.60 10.57 -8.49
C THR A 216 5.38 10.88 -9.98
N SER A 217 4.21 10.52 -10.49
CA SER A 217 3.71 10.95 -11.79
C SER A 217 2.37 11.70 -11.61
N PRO A 218 2.05 12.72 -12.43
CA PRO A 218 0.74 13.37 -12.40
C PRO A 218 -0.47 12.44 -12.59
N SER A 219 -0.28 11.31 -13.27
CA SER A 219 -1.30 10.30 -13.52
C SER A 219 -1.26 9.12 -12.52
N ASP A 220 -0.36 9.15 -11.54
CA ASP A 220 -0.25 8.11 -10.53
C ASP A 220 -1.41 8.20 -9.52
N GLY A 221 -2.32 7.22 -9.56
CA GLY A 221 -3.42 7.11 -8.60
C GLY A 221 -3.00 6.63 -7.21
N ILE A 222 -1.83 5.98 -7.07
CA ILE A 222 -1.36 5.40 -5.81
C ILE A 222 -0.93 6.51 -4.84
N SER A 223 -0.21 7.53 -5.33
CA SER A 223 0.23 8.66 -4.50
C SER A 223 -0.87 9.70 -4.21
N ALA A 224 -2.06 9.58 -4.82
CA ALA A 224 -3.12 10.58 -4.70
C ALA A 224 -3.56 10.82 -3.24
N GLU A 225 -3.72 9.75 -2.46
CA GLU A 225 -4.07 9.86 -1.03
C GLU A 225 -2.94 10.52 -0.22
N PHE A 226 -1.69 10.11 -0.45
CA PHE A 226 -0.54 10.71 0.21
C PHE A 226 -0.50 12.22 -0.05
N ILE A 227 -0.59 12.63 -1.32
CA ILE A 227 -0.52 14.04 -1.74
C ILE A 227 -1.65 14.87 -1.10
N ARG A 228 -2.86 14.31 -1.06
CA ARG A 228 -4.04 14.96 -0.43
C ARG A 228 -3.80 15.26 1.04
N ASP A 229 -3.23 14.32 1.78
CA ASP A 229 -3.14 14.39 3.24
C ASP A 229 -1.81 14.96 3.76
N TRP A 230 -0.78 15.07 2.92
CA TRP A 230 0.56 15.46 3.35
C TRP A 230 0.75 16.97 3.58
N LYS A 231 -0.05 17.83 2.94
CA LYS A 231 0.12 19.30 3.00
C LYS A 231 0.26 19.83 4.43
N ASP A 232 -0.64 19.41 5.33
CA ASP A 232 -0.65 19.88 6.72
C ASP A 232 0.58 19.40 7.49
N VAL A 233 1.09 18.20 7.15
CA VAL A 233 2.32 17.65 7.70
C VAL A 233 3.52 18.47 7.26
N ALA A 234 3.65 18.76 5.96
CA ALA A 234 4.73 19.59 5.42
C ALA A 234 4.76 20.98 6.09
N ILE A 235 3.60 21.61 6.28
CA ILE A 235 3.49 22.90 6.98
C ILE A 235 3.89 22.77 8.45
N ALA A 236 3.50 21.68 9.13
CA ALA A 236 3.77 21.47 10.53
C ALA A 236 5.24 21.14 10.83
N LEU A 237 5.95 20.51 9.89
CA LEU A 237 7.39 20.28 9.96
C LEU A 237 8.19 21.58 9.81
N GLY A 238 7.67 22.54 9.03
CA GLY A 238 8.23 23.89 8.92
C GLY A 238 9.62 23.91 8.28
N ASP A 239 10.50 24.79 8.75
CA ASP A 239 11.87 24.97 8.25
C ASP A 239 12.85 23.87 8.67
N LYS A 240 12.39 22.94 9.52
CA LYS A 240 13.15 21.76 9.96
C LYS A 240 13.08 20.59 8.98
N ALA A 241 12.17 20.62 8.00
CA ALA A 241 12.19 19.67 6.91
C ALA A 241 12.22 20.40 5.56
N TYR A 242 12.94 19.85 4.60
CA TYR A 242 13.00 20.36 3.24
C TYR A 242 12.47 19.30 2.28
N PHE A 243 11.29 19.57 1.71
CA PHE A 243 10.67 18.75 0.68
C PHE A 243 11.28 19.02 -0.70
N THR A 244 11.40 17.99 -1.54
CA THR A 244 11.56 18.15 -2.99
C THR A 244 10.62 17.19 -3.75
N PRO A 245 9.68 17.70 -4.57
CA PRO A 245 8.92 16.86 -5.49
C PRO A 245 9.73 16.56 -6.76
N HIS A 246 9.71 15.31 -7.18
CA HIS A 246 10.35 14.83 -8.41
C HIS A 246 9.35 14.14 -9.31
N MET A 247 9.49 14.35 -10.61
CA MET A 247 8.57 13.81 -11.62
C MET A 247 9.25 12.66 -12.36
N TYR A 248 8.67 11.47 -12.26
CA TYR A 248 9.16 10.30 -12.97
C TYR A 248 8.87 10.39 -14.46
N LEU A 249 9.89 10.15 -15.29
CA LEU A 249 9.82 10.28 -16.73
C LEU A 249 10.57 9.12 -17.39
N HIS A 250 10.13 8.75 -18.59
CA HIS A 250 10.87 7.83 -19.44
C HIS A 250 11.79 8.60 -20.38
N ASP A 251 13.05 8.16 -20.41
CA ASP A 251 14.04 8.61 -21.39
C ASP A 251 13.68 8.06 -22.77
N GLY A 252 13.09 8.93 -23.59
CA GLY A 252 12.67 8.61 -24.94
C GLY A 252 13.84 8.48 -25.91
N GLU A 253 14.98 9.11 -25.65
CA GLU A 253 16.18 8.91 -26.47
C GLU A 253 16.74 7.51 -26.26
N LYS A 254 16.87 7.08 -24.99
CA LYS A 254 17.31 5.72 -24.64
C LYS A 254 16.32 4.65 -25.10
N SER A 255 15.03 4.97 -25.12
CA SER A 255 13.97 4.08 -25.59
C SER A 255 13.86 4.02 -27.12
N GLY A 256 14.59 4.88 -27.86
CA GLY A 256 14.53 4.94 -29.32
C GLY A 256 13.28 5.65 -29.86
N CYS A 257 12.57 6.42 -29.03
CA CYS A 257 11.43 7.24 -29.42
C CYS A 257 11.84 8.47 -30.23
N HIS A 258 12.99 9.06 -29.92
CA HIS A 258 13.54 10.20 -30.65
C HIS A 258 14.43 9.72 -31.80
N ALA A 259 13.98 9.91 -33.04
CA ALA A 259 14.73 9.55 -34.22
C ALA A 259 15.80 10.60 -34.58
N PRO A 260 16.92 10.21 -35.22
CA PRO A 260 17.98 11.16 -35.60
C PRO A 260 17.55 12.28 -36.54
N ASN A 261 16.42 12.12 -37.24
CA ASN A 261 15.82 13.11 -38.13
C ASN A 261 14.78 14.00 -37.42
N GLY A 262 14.60 13.86 -36.10
CA GLY A 262 13.61 14.59 -35.31
C GLY A 262 12.20 13.99 -35.32
N ASP A 263 12.01 12.79 -35.89
CA ASP A 263 10.72 12.10 -35.83
C ASP A 263 10.49 11.50 -34.43
N ASN A 264 9.24 11.53 -33.99
CA ASN A 264 8.80 10.87 -32.76
C ASN A 264 8.15 9.51 -33.09
N TYR A 265 8.84 8.41 -32.80
CA TYR A 265 8.33 7.05 -33.02
C TYR A 265 7.36 6.57 -31.95
N CYS A 266 7.25 7.29 -30.84
CA CYS A 266 6.36 6.96 -29.73
C CYS A 266 5.11 7.86 -29.67
N PHE A 267 4.83 8.59 -30.77
CA PHE A 267 3.59 9.33 -31.01
C PHE A 267 3.15 10.20 -29.81
N THR A 268 1.97 9.93 -29.26
CA THR A 268 1.32 10.72 -28.22
C THR A 268 1.93 10.53 -26.84
N LEU A 269 2.82 9.54 -26.65
CA LEU A 269 3.46 9.27 -25.35
C LEU A 269 4.53 10.29 -24.97
N CYS A 270 5.04 11.06 -25.94
CA CYS A 270 6.26 11.85 -25.76
C CYS A 270 6.11 13.31 -26.21
N THR A 271 6.94 14.15 -25.60
CA THR A 271 7.13 15.57 -25.94
C THR A 271 8.52 15.81 -26.53
N ASN A 272 8.77 17.01 -27.04
CA ASN A 272 10.05 17.42 -27.63
C ASN A 272 10.59 16.42 -28.66
N ALA A 273 9.78 16.06 -29.65
CA ALA A 273 10.14 15.11 -30.70
C ALA A 273 10.58 13.71 -30.21
N GLY A 274 9.98 13.22 -29.11
CA GLY A 274 10.25 11.86 -28.62
C GLY A 274 11.33 11.78 -27.54
N ARG A 275 11.82 12.91 -27.00
CA ARG A 275 12.89 12.93 -25.98
C ARG A 275 12.40 12.59 -24.57
N TYR A 276 11.22 13.09 -24.19
CA TYR A 276 10.66 12.93 -22.85
C TYR A 276 9.29 12.28 -22.95
N CYS A 277 9.13 11.13 -22.30
CA CYS A 277 7.92 10.33 -22.40
C CYS A 277 7.35 9.99 -21.03
N ALA A 278 6.07 9.66 -20.98
CA ALA A 278 5.42 9.04 -19.83
C ALA A 278 4.54 7.88 -20.31
N THR A 279 4.18 6.97 -19.41
CA THR A 279 3.18 5.94 -19.69
C THR A 279 1.82 6.58 -19.88
N ASP A 280 1.03 5.98 -20.77
CA ASP A 280 -0.38 6.30 -20.89
C ASP A 280 -1.14 5.76 -19.67
N PRO A 281 -1.94 6.56 -18.95
CA PRO A 281 -2.62 6.09 -17.74
C PRO A 281 -3.72 5.05 -17.99
N ASP A 282 -4.33 5.04 -19.19
CA ASP A 282 -5.41 4.12 -19.54
C ASP A 282 -5.03 3.10 -20.63
N ASP A 283 -3.76 3.08 -21.03
CA ASP A 283 -3.19 2.26 -22.11
C ASP A 283 -3.90 2.46 -23.47
N ASP A 284 -4.66 3.55 -23.68
CA ASP A 284 -5.29 3.91 -24.95
C ASP A 284 -4.59 5.09 -25.63
N LEU A 285 -3.69 4.77 -26.56
CA LEU A 285 -2.95 5.79 -27.33
C LEU A 285 -3.83 6.70 -28.21
N THR A 286 -5.12 6.40 -28.38
CA THR A 286 -6.02 7.10 -29.29
C THR A 286 -6.98 8.05 -28.60
N LYS A 287 -7.24 7.86 -27.30
CA LYS A 287 -8.21 8.62 -26.51
C LYS A 287 -7.78 8.65 -25.06
N GLY A 288 -8.18 9.69 -24.35
CA GLY A 288 -7.85 9.81 -22.93
C GLY A 288 -6.61 10.67 -22.71
N ILE A 289 -5.92 10.42 -21.60
CA ILE A 289 -4.77 11.22 -21.18
C ILE A 289 -3.53 10.67 -21.87
N SER A 290 -2.93 11.39 -22.79
CA SER A 290 -1.72 10.90 -23.43
C SER A 290 -0.51 10.98 -22.49
N GLY A 291 0.49 10.11 -22.68
CA GLY A 291 1.79 10.24 -22.00
C GLY A 291 2.41 11.63 -22.19
N GLY A 292 2.24 12.26 -23.35
CA GLY A 292 2.70 13.63 -23.60
C GLY A 292 1.99 14.70 -22.77
N ASP A 293 0.72 14.49 -22.41
CA ASP A 293 0.00 15.37 -21.49
C ASP A 293 0.51 15.21 -20.06
N VAL A 294 0.80 13.98 -19.64
CA VAL A 294 1.45 13.69 -18.35
C VAL A 294 2.80 14.39 -18.27
N VAL A 295 3.65 14.31 -19.30
CA VAL A 295 4.95 15.03 -19.33
C VAL A 295 4.78 16.54 -19.24
N ARG A 296 3.74 17.10 -19.88
CA ARG A 296 3.45 18.54 -19.81
C ARG A 296 3.04 18.96 -18.41
N GLU A 297 2.21 18.17 -17.73
CA GLU A 297 1.84 18.41 -16.33
C GLU A 297 3.02 18.21 -15.38
N SER A 298 3.90 17.24 -15.64
CA SER A 298 5.16 17.09 -14.91
C SER A 298 6.02 18.35 -15.00
N LEU A 299 6.23 18.89 -16.21
CA LEU A 299 6.98 20.13 -16.40
C LEU A 299 6.38 21.31 -15.63
N ARG A 300 5.04 21.41 -15.64
CA ARG A 300 4.30 22.45 -14.91
C ARG A 300 4.52 22.34 -13.41
N ARG A 301 4.38 21.15 -12.82
CA ARG A 301 4.62 20.90 -11.40
C ARG A 301 6.06 21.23 -10.99
N ILE A 302 7.06 20.93 -11.83
CA ILE A 302 8.46 21.31 -11.61
C ILE A 302 8.62 22.84 -11.61
N CYS A 303 7.96 23.54 -12.54
CA CYS A 303 7.99 25.00 -12.61
C CYS A 303 7.31 25.66 -11.41
N ILE A 304 6.15 25.17 -10.99
CA ILE A 304 5.47 25.64 -9.77
C ILE A 304 6.37 25.43 -8.56
N TRP A 305 7.01 24.26 -8.43
CA TRP A 305 7.94 23.99 -7.33
C TRP A 305 9.10 25.00 -7.33
N SER A 306 9.69 25.25 -8.50
CA SER A 306 10.81 26.19 -8.66
C SER A 306 10.49 27.60 -8.16
N HIS A 307 9.25 28.08 -8.33
CA HIS A 307 8.85 29.44 -7.96
C HIS A 307 8.19 29.54 -6.59
N TYR A 308 7.51 28.50 -6.12
CA TYR A 308 6.65 28.57 -4.93
C TYR A 308 7.07 27.63 -3.79
N GLY A 309 8.02 26.71 -4.01
CA GLY A 309 8.44 25.75 -2.98
C GLY A 309 9.94 25.72 -2.69
N ALA A 310 10.78 25.80 -3.71
CA ALA A 310 12.23 25.62 -3.57
C ALA A 310 12.90 26.62 -2.60
N ALA A 311 12.32 27.79 -2.38
CA ALA A 311 12.90 28.78 -1.47
C ALA A 311 12.80 28.38 0.01
N ASN A 312 11.77 27.62 0.40
CA ASN A 312 11.48 27.28 1.80
C ASN A 312 11.44 25.77 2.08
N GLY A 313 11.39 24.92 1.04
CA GLY A 313 11.27 23.47 1.21
C GLY A 313 9.91 23.01 1.74
N ILE A 314 8.91 23.89 1.83
CA ILE A 314 7.55 23.55 2.29
C ILE A 314 6.61 23.45 1.08
N GLY A 315 6.68 24.43 0.16
CA GLY A 315 5.88 24.48 -1.06
C GLY A 315 4.38 24.49 -0.84
N ARG A 316 3.87 25.34 0.06
CA ARG A 316 2.43 25.44 0.37
C ARG A 316 1.57 25.57 -0.89
N GLU A 317 1.93 26.48 -1.79
CA GLU A 317 1.20 26.74 -3.03
C GLU A 317 1.38 25.60 -4.05
N TRP A 318 2.51 24.87 -4.00
CA TRP A 318 2.69 23.66 -4.79
C TRP A 318 1.71 22.56 -4.34
N TRP A 319 1.60 22.31 -3.04
CA TRP A 319 0.61 21.37 -2.50
C TRP A 319 -0.82 21.79 -2.82
N ASP A 320 -1.13 23.09 -2.71
CA ASP A 320 -2.42 23.64 -3.10
C ASP A 320 -2.72 23.39 -4.57
N TYR A 321 -1.76 23.65 -5.46
CA TYR A 321 -1.92 23.41 -6.89
C TYR A 321 -2.17 21.94 -7.19
N VAL A 322 -1.35 21.03 -6.67
CA VAL A 322 -1.50 19.60 -6.98
C VAL A 322 -2.84 19.06 -6.46
N ASN A 323 -3.29 19.50 -5.28
CA ASN A 323 -4.60 19.11 -4.75
C ASN A 323 -5.76 19.66 -5.58
N GLU A 324 -5.73 20.94 -5.94
CA GLU A 324 -6.76 21.56 -6.78
C GLU A 324 -6.78 20.93 -8.19
N PHE A 325 -5.62 20.64 -8.77
CA PHE A 325 -5.50 19.96 -10.06
C PHE A 325 -6.07 18.54 -9.97
N ASN A 326 -5.67 17.75 -8.98
CA ASN A 326 -6.16 16.37 -8.82
C ASN A 326 -7.68 16.34 -8.57
N GLN A 327 -8.23 17.32 -7.88
CA GLN A 327 -9.67 17.41 -7.62
C GLN A 327 -10.48 17.82 -8.86
N ARG A 328 -9.94 18.70 -9.70
CA ARG A 328 -10.69 19.35 -10.80
C ARG A 328 -10.38 18.77 -12.18
N CYS A 329 -9.12 18.48 -12.44
CA CYS A 329 -8.57 18.22 -13.77
C CYS A 329 -8.11 16.78 -13.98
N SER A 330 -8.13 15.91 -12.97
CA SER A 330 -7.63 14.53 -13.11
C SER A 330 -8.42 13.66 -14.09
N ALA A 331 -9.66 14.03 -14.42
CA ALA A 331 -10.45 13.32 -15.43
C ALA A 331 -9.93 13.60 -16.84
N ALA A 332 -10.00 12.59 -17.71
CA ALA A 332 -9.40 12.63 -19.05
C ALA A 332 -9.77 13.84 -19.89
N ASP A 333 -11.04 14.25 -19.87
CA ASP A 333 -11.53 15.41 -20.63
C ASP A 333 -10.94 16.75 -20.15
N TYR A 334 -10.41 16.81 -18.93
CA TYR A 334 -9.97 18.04 -18.27
C TYR A 334 -8.47 18.09 -18.00
N PHE A 335 -7.76 16.97 -18.11
CA PHE A 335 -6.35 16.85 -17.71
C PHE A 335 -5.42 17.80 -18.46
N ALA A 336 -5.66 17.97 -19.77
CA ALA A 336 -4.92 18.89 -20.62
C ALA A 336 -5.73 20.15 -20.98
N ASP A 337 -6.87 20.40 -20.32
CA ASP A 337 -7.74 21.54 -20.62
C ASP A 337 -7.21 22.83 -19.98
N ASP A 338 -6.97 23.84 -20.83
CA ASP A 338 -6.42 25.13 -20.40
C ASP A 338 -7.34 25.86 -19.41
N ALA A 339 -8.66 25.70 -19.51
CA ALA A 339 -9.60 26.36 -18.60
C ALA A 339 -9.56 25.71 -17.20
N CYS A 340 -9.49 24.38 -17.14
CA CYS A 340 -9.32 23.65 -15.90
C CYS A 340 -8.00 24.00 -15.20
N ILE A 341 -6.89 24.00 -15.95
CA ILE A 341 -5.56 24.36 -15.43
C ILE A 341 -5.56 25.81 -14.88
N LYS A 342 -6.17 26.76 -15.59
CA LYS A 342 -6.32 28.15 -15.10
C LYS A 342 -7.17 28.24 -13.84
N ASP A 343 -8.21 27.42 -13.71
CA ASP A 343 -9.01 27.36 -12.49
C ASP A 343 -8.22 26.79 -11.31
N ALA A 344 -7.38 25.76 -11.54
CA ALA A 344 -6.47 25.22 -10.55
C ALA A 344 -5.44 26.28 -10.09
N TYR A 345 -4.84 27.05 -11.01
CA TYR A 345 -3.96 28.18 -10.68
C TYR A 345 -4.65 29.21 -9.77
N LYS A 346 -5.89 29.58 -10.11
CA LYS A 346 -6.67 30.56 -9.36
C LYS A 346 -6.93 30.13 -7.91
N HIS A 347 -7.33 28.87 -7.70
CA HIS A 347 -7.63 28.37 -6.37
C HIS A 347 -6.37 28.12 -5.53
N SER A 348 -5.26 27.75 -6.18
CA SER A 348 -3.96 27.55 -5.53
C SER A 348 -3.11 28.82 -5.36
N LYS A 349 -3.59 29.97 -5.85
CA LYS A 349 -2.88 31.26 -5.82
C LYS A 349 -1.54 31.22 -6.58
N VAL A 350 -1.43 30.37 -7.58
CA VAL A 350 -0.29 30.28 -8.48
C VAL A 350 -0.49 31.26 -9.65
N ASN A 351 0.52 32.07 -9.95
CA ASN A 351 0.53 32.90 -11.16
C ASN A 351 0.86 32.03 -12.38
N GLY A 352 -0.15 31.77 -13.21
CA GLY A 352 -0.01 30.98 -14.44
C GLY A 352 1.00 31.57 -15.42
N ASP A 353 1.08 32.90 -15.59
CA ASP A 353 2.01 33.52 -16.54
C ASP A 353 3.47 33.22 -16.18
N THR A 354 3.79 33.27 -14.88
CA THR A 354 5.13 32.90 -14.37
C THR A 354 5.45 31.43 -14.64
N VAL A 355 4.46 30.55 -14.51
CA VAL A 355 4.64 29.11 -14.75
C VAL A 355 4.84 28.85 -16.24
N GLU A 356 4.00 29.40 -17.11
CA GLU A 356 4.14 29.23 -18.57
C GLU A 356 5.45 29.83 -19.09
N GLU A 357 5.89 30.96 -18.56
CA GLU A 357 7.21 31.53 -18.83
C GLU A 357 8.34 30.56 -18.42
N CYS A 358 8.26 29.98 -17.22
CA CYS A 358 9.22 28.98 -16.76
C CYS A 358 9.26 27.75 -17.69
N MET A 359 8.09 27.24 -18.09
CA MET A 359 7.98 26.09 -18.98
C MET A 359 8.57 26.39 -20.36
N SER A 360 8.33 27.58 -20.90
CA SER A 360 8.91 28.01 -22.18
C SER A 360 10.43 28.20 -22.08
N ASN A 361 10.91 28.87 -21.03
CA ASN A 361 12.33 29.15 -20.82
C ASN A 361 13.15 27.87 -20.61
N SER A 362 12.52 26.82 -20.10
CA SER A 362 13.20 25.53 -19.95
C SER A 362 13.33 24.74 -21.25
N GLY A 363 12.67 25.16 -22.34
CA GLY A 363 12.66 24.50 -23.65
C GLY A 363 11.27 24.12 -24.15
N GLY A 364 10.21 24.29 -23.34
CA GLY A 364 8.85 23.92 -23.68
C GLY A 364 8.67 22.43 -23.94
N THR A 365 7.53 22.05 -24.51
CA THR A 365 7.17 20.64 -24.80
C THR A 365 6.96 20.32 -26.28
N LYS A 366 6.96 21.34 -27.15
CA LYS A 366 6.54 21.20 -28.56
C LYS A 366 7.70 21.08 -29.55
N GLN A 367 8.79 21.82 -29.30
CA GLN A 367 9.91 21.90 -30.24
C GLN A 367 10.90 20.76 -30.00
N ASP A 368 11.60 20.33 -31.04
CA ASP A 368 12.74 19.40 -30.92
C ASP A 368 13.96 20.11 -30.32
N VAL A 369 13.88 20.39 -29.04
CA VAL A 369 14.95 21.00 -28.24
C VAL A 369 15.01 20.30 -26.89
N VAL A 370 16.20 20.29 -26.29
CA VAL A 370 16.40 19.78 -24.93
C VAL A 370 15.64 20.66 -23.95
N ASN A 371 14.78 20.04 -23.13
CA ASN A 371 14.17 20.71 -22.00
C ASN A 371 15.06 20.52 -20.76
N THR A 372 15.64 21.62 -20.28
CA THR A 372 16.63 21.59 -19.18
C THR A 372 16.07 21.01 -17.88
N LYS A 373 14.79 21.26 -17.58
CA LYS A 373 14.14 20.76 -16.35
C LYS A 373 13.81 19.27 -16.47
N LEU A 374 13.17 18.84 -17.56
CA LEU A 374 12.85 17.42 -17.78
C LEU A 374 14.12 16.56 -17.88
N LYS A 375 15.18 17.09 -18.52
CA LYS A 375 16.48 16.41 -18.57
C LYS A 375 17.08 16.22 -17.18
N THR A 376 16.98 17.24 -16.32
CA THR A 376 17.48 17.16 -14.94
C THR A 376 16.76 16.09 -14.15
N GLU A 377 15.43 15.97 -14.27
CA GLU A 377 14.67 14.89 -13.61
C GLU A 377 15.14 13.50 -14.05
N ILE A 378 15.31 13.26 -15.36
CA ILE A 378 15.80 11.96 -15.87
C ILE A 378 17.21 11.65 -15.35
N ASP A 379 18.10 12.65 -15.31
CA ASP A 379 19.46 12.47 -14.81
C ASP A 379 19.48 12.14 -13.30
N LEU A 380 18.64 12.83 -12.51
CA LEU A 380 18.47 12.55 -11.09
C LEU A 380 17.86 11.17 -10.85
N GLN A 381 16.86 10.78 -11.65
CA GLN A 381 16.21 9.48 -11.59
C GLN A 381 17.24 8.35 -11.78
N TYR A 382 18.14 8.49 -12.75
CA TYR A 382 19.22 7.52 -12.98
C TYR A 382 20.25 7.51 -11.85
N GLN A 383 20.65 8.69 -11.35
CA GLN A 383 21.61 8.82 -10.24
C GLN A 383 21.10 8.22 -8.93
N GLN A 384 19.81 8.36 -8.66
CA GLN A 384 19.16 7.86 -7.45
C GLN A 384 18.63 6.42 -7.58
N GLY A 385 18.72 5.82 -8.78
CA GLY A 385 18.28 4.45 -9.03
C GLY A 385 16.76 4.26 -8.96
N VAL A 386 15.98 5.31 -9.27
CA VAL A 386 14.52 5.26 -9.19
C VAL A 386 13.97 4.48 -10.39
N VAL A 387 13.42 3.31 -10.11
CA VAL A 387 12.85 2.40 -11.13
C VAL A 387 11.35 2.16 -10.97
N VAL A 388 10.78 2.54 -9.82
CA VAL A 388 9.36 2.36 -9.48
C VAL A 388 8.86 3.64 -8.81
N ILE A 389 7.59 3.99 -9.06
CA ILE A 389 6.85 5.03 -8.36
C ILE A 389 5.61 4.46 -7.67
N PRO A 390 5.13 5.09 -6.60
CA PRO A 390 5.74 6.25 -5.97
C PRO A 390 6.88 5.85 -5.02
N THR A 391 7.95 6.65 -4.96
CA THR A 391 9.12 6.39 -4.11
C THR A 391 9.49 7.62 -3.30
N ALA A 392 9.68 7.46 -1.99
CA ALA A 392 10.11 8.55 -1.11
C ALA A 392 11.54 8.31 -0.60
N TYR A 393 12.30 9.39 -0.41
CA TYR A 393 13.62 9.37 0.23
C TYR A 393 13.61 10.27 1.45
N VAL A 394 14.35 9.89 2.50
CA VAL A 394 14.62 10.72 3.67
C VAL A 394 16.13 10.72 3.92
N ASN A 395 16.76 11.88 3.88
CA ASN A 395 18.21 12.06 3.95
C ASN A 395 18.96 11.08 3.03
N THR A 396 18.54 10.99 1.76
CA THR A 396 19.05 10.09 0.71
C THR A 396 18.78 8.59 0.89
N ALA A 397 18.21 8.17 2.03
CA ALA A 397 17.80 6.79 2.23
C ALA A 397 16.41 6.55 1.63
N VAL A 398 16.27 5.50 0.82
CA VAL A 398 14.98 5.12 0.24
C VAL A 398 14.04 4.58 1.32
N ILE A 399 12.81 5.08 1.34
CA ILE A 399 11.74 4.59 2.20
C ILE A 399 11.03 3.47 1.45
N ARG A 400 11.12 2.26 2.00
CA ARG A 400 10.54 1.02 1.51
C ARG A 400 9.25 0.71 2.28
N GLY A 401 8.32 0.02 1.61
CA GLY A 401 6.99 -0.31 2.13
C GLY A 401 5.88 0.50 1.49
N ALA A 402 4.66 0.38 2.04
CA ALA A 402 3.50 1.11 1.54
C ALA A 402 3.69 2.63 1.69
N MET A 403 3.39 3.39 0.63
CA MET A 403 3.42 4.85 0.66
C MET A 403 2.26 5.40 1.51
N GLN A 404 2.46 5.42 2.82
CA GLN A 404 1.53 5.98 3.77
C GLN A 404 2.13 7.22 4.45
N PRO A 405 1.32 8.26 4.72
CA PRO A 405 1.77 9.41 5.48
C PRO A 405 2.39 9.05 6.85
N SER A 406 1.86 8.05 7.54
CA SER A 406 2.41 7.58 8.82
C SER A 406 3.87 7.12 8.71
N THR A 407 4.19 6.32 7.69
CA THR A 407 5.52 5.78 7.44
C THR A 407 6.51 6.89 7.12
N VAL A 408 6.17 7.79 6.20
CA VAL A 408 7.06 8.90 5.79
C VAL A 408 7.25 9.88 6.95
N PHE A 409 6.21 10.17 7.73
CA PHE A 409 6.33 11.06 8.89
C PHE A 409 7.25 10.48 9.97
N THR A 410 7.09 9.18 10.26
CA THR A 410 7.95 8.47 11.22
C THR A 410 9.40 8.47 10.75
N ALA A 411 9.63 8.21 9.46
CA ALA A 411 10.96 8.27 8.85
C ALA A 411 11.59 9.67 8.95
N ILE A 412 10.85 10.73 8.62
CA ILE A 412 11.33 12.11 8.78
C ILE A 412 11.69 12.41 10.24
N CYS A 413 10.83 12.02 11.18
CA CYS A 413 11.09 12.24 12.60
C CYS A 413 12.31 11.47 13.12
N ALA A 414 12.61 10.32 12.53
CA ALA A 414 13.81 9.53 12.78
C ALA A 414 15.07 10.06 12.08
N GLY A 415 14.92 10.84 11.02
CA GLY A 415 16.03 11.44 10.27
C GLY A 415 16.70 12.62 10.96
N TYR A 416 16.08 13.20 11.99
CA TYR A 416 16.66 14.29 12.75
C TYR A 416 17.81 13.82 13.63
N LEU A 417 18.83 14.66 13.78
CA LEU A 417 19.83 14.49 14.82
C LEU A 417 19.17 14.41 16.22
N ALA A 418 19.72 13.57 17.10
CA ALA A 418 19.16 13.34 18.42
C ALA A 418 18.98 14.66 19.21
N GLY A 419 17.75 14.93 19.63
CA GLY A 419 17.38 16.13 20.40
C GLY A 419 17.04 17.37 19.57
N THR A 420 17.10 17.31 18.24
CA THR A 420 16.76 18.44 17.36
C THR A 420 15.39 18.32 16.68
N ALA A 421 14.74 17.17 16.83
CA ALA A 421 13.44 16.90 16.22
C ALA A 421 12.36 17.92 16.66
N PRO A 422 11.47 18.37 15.76
CA PRO A 422 10.37 19.26 16.09
C PRO A 422 9.42 18.67 17.16
N ALA A 423 8.76 19.53 17.94
CA ALA A 423 7.80 19.11 18.96
C ALA A 423 6.70 18.19 18.41
N LYS A 424 6.29 18.40 17.15
CA LYS A 424 5.31 17.57 16.45
C LYS A 424 5.77 16.12 16.30
N CYS A 425 7.06 15.87 16.10
CA CYS A 425 7.60 14.51 16.08
C CYS A 425 7.41 13.83 17.44
N THR A 426 7.80 14.49 18.53
CA THR A 426 7.64 13.90 19.88
C THR A 426 6.17 13.73 20.30
N GLN A 427 5.26 14.55 19.76
CA GLN A 427 3.84 14.50 20.08
C GLN A 427 3.08 13.44 19.26
N CYS A 428 3.41 13.30 17.97
CA CYS A 428 2.57 12.58 17.01
C CYS A 428 3.20 11.33 16.39
N SER A 429 4.53 11.11 16.47
CA SER A 429 5.16 9.98 15.79
C SER A 429 4.75 8.62 16.35
N ALA A 430 4.37 8.57 17.62
CA ALA A 430 3.89 7.35 18.28
C ALA A 430 2.37 7.13 18.15
N CYS A 431 1.63 8.05 17.52
CA CYS A 431 0.20 7.87 17.31
C CYS A 431 -0.06 6.91 16.14
N PRO A 432 -1.16 6.12 16.17
CA PRO A 432 -1.60 5.31 15.03
C PRO A 432 -1.91 6.15 13.77
N ASP A 433 -2.42 7.36 13.96
CA ASP A 433 -2.65 8.35 12.90
C ASP A 433 -1.87 9.65 13.19
N PRO A 434 -0.62 9.77 12.69
CA PRO A 434 0.17 10.97 12.86
C PRO A 434 -0.43 12.20 12.14
N VAL A 435 -1.10 12.01 11.00
CA VAL A 435 -1.70 13.12 10.23
C VAL A 435 -2.87 13.72 11.00
N GLY A 436 -3.77 12.87 11.51
CA GLY A 436 -4.86 13.30 12.39
C GLY A 436 -4.35 13.96 13.68
N CYS A 437 -3.25 13.45 14.26
CA CYS A 437 -2.60 14.08 15.42
C CYS A 437 -2.06 15.47 15.09
N ILE A 438 -1.45 15.68 13.92
CA ILE A 438 -0.93 16.98 13.52
C ILE A 438 -2.07 18.00 13.38
N ARG A 439 -3.19 17.60 12.78
CA ARG A 439 -4.39 18.43 12.56
C ARG A 439 -5.13 18.76 13.87
N THR A 440 -5.33 17.77 14.74
CA THR A 440 -6.19 17.90 15.93
C THR A 440 -5.43 18.15 17.24
N GLY A 441 -4.13 17.86 17.27
CA GLY A 441 -3.29 17.86 18.47
C GLY A 441 -3.51 16.67 19.40
N LYS A 442 -4.26 15.64 19.00
CA LYS A 442 -4.57 14.46 19.81
C LYS A 442 -4.33 13.17 19.02
N CYS A 443 -3.77 12.13 19.65
CA CYS A 443 -3.80 10.79 19.06
C CYS A 443 -5.24 10.26 19.10
N THR A 444 -5.88 10.10 17.94
CA THR A 444 -7.11 9.32 17.80
C THR A 444 -6.73 7.85 17.61
N SER A 445 -7.52 6.94 18.16
CA SER A 445 -7.33 5.49 18.02
C SER A 445 -7.85 4.93 16.69
N GLU A 446 -8.31 5.79 15.78
CA GLU A 446 -8.86 5.41 14.48
C GLU A 446 -7.82 5.69 13.40
N SER A 447 -7.35 4.63 12.75
CA SER A 447 -6.48 4.72 11.58
C SER A 447 -7.32 5.07 10.34
N PRO A 448 -6.93 6.05 9.51
CA PRO A 448 -7.70 6.47 8.33
C PRO A 448 -7.80 5.39 7.24
N ALA A 449 -7.01 4.31 7.31
CA ALA A 449 -7.06 3.19 6.36
C ALA A 449 -8.38 2.40 6.38
N TYR A 450 -9.26 2.65 7.36
CA TYR A 450 -10.60 2.09 7.44
C TYR A 450 -11.64 3.18 7.69
N ALA A 451 -11.73 4.16 6.79
CA ALA A 451 -12.94 4.96 6.66
C ALA A 451 -14.06 4.13 6.02
N SER A 452 -14.53 3.08 6.73
CA SER A 452 -15.89 2.61 6.51
C SER A 452 -16.80 3.79 6.81
N THR A 453 -17.65 4.15 5.85
CA THR A 453 -18.76 5.11 6.01
C THR A 453 -19.60 4.71 7.22
N ASP A 454 -19.19 5.11 8.42
CA ASP A 454 -19.92 4.87 9.64
C ASP A 454 -20.91 6.03 9.78
N SER A 455 -21.97 5.95 8.99
CA SER A 455 -23.24 6.57 9.36
C SER A 455 -23.80 5.78 10.54
N GLY A 456 -23.11 5.88 11.69
CA GLY A 456 -23.53 5.27 12.94
C GLY A 456 -24.93 5.78 13.27
N VAL A 457 -25.93 4.95 13.01
CA VAL A 457 -27.32 5.23 13.36
C VAL A 457 -27.34 5.37 14.87
N SER A 458 -27.68 6.57 15.36
CA SER A 458 -27.66 6.85 16.80
C SER A 458 -28.40 5.74 17.56
N THR A 459 -27.86 5.30 18.70
CA THR A 459 -28.45 4.24 19.53
C THR A 459 -29.92 4.55 19.85
N HIS A 460 -30.27 5.84 19.91
CA HIS A 460 -31.64 6.31 20.09
C HIS A 460 -32.53 6.05 18.87
N THR A 461 -32.02 6.24 17.65
CA THR A 461 -32.75 5.95 16.40
C THR A 461 -32.97 4.44 16.22
N PHE A 462 -31.98 3.61 16.58
CA PHE A 462 -32.12 2.16 16.54
C PHE A 462 -33.09 1.63 17.62
N ALA A 463 -33.01 2.14 18.85
CA ALA A 463 -33.92 1.73 19.93
C ALA A 463 -35.38 2.11 19.64
N THR A 464 -35.60 3.31 19.09
CA THR A 464 -36.94 3.78 18.73
C THR A 464 -37.54 3.02 17.55
N SER A 465 -36.75 2.70 16.52
CA SER A 465 -37.22 1.89 15.40
C SER A 465 -37.55 0.46 15.83
N MET A 466 -36.73 -0.15 16.69
CA MET A 466 -36.98 -1.50 17.21
C MET A 466 -38.25 -1.56 18.08
N LEU A 467 -38.48 -0.55 18.93
CA LEU A 467 -39.71 -0.45 19.71
C LEU A 467 -40.94 -0.29 18.83
N PHE A 468 -40.85 0.49 17.75
CA PHE A 468 -41.96 0.67 16.82
C PHE A 468 -42.32 -0.62 16.08
N VAL A 469 -41.30 -1.38 15.65
CA VAL A 469 -41.47 -2.68 14.99
C VAL A 469 -42.10 -3.68 15.96
N VAL A 470 -41.61 -3.77 17.19
CA VAL A 470 -42.19 -4.65 18.22
C VAL A 470 -43.63 -4.27 18.54
N ALA A 471 -43.97 -2.98 18.62
CA ALA A 471 -45.34 -2.52 18.82
C ALA A 471 -46.26 -2.88 17.64
N LEU A 472 -45.77 -2.76 16.40
CA LEU A 472 -46.49 -3.17 15.19
C LEU A 472 -46.80 -4.67 15.18
N PHE A 473 -45.79 -5.51 15.44
CA PHE A 473 -45.98 -6.97 15.49
C PHE A 473 -46.87 -7.40 16.67
N SER A 474 -46.74 -6.75 17.82
CA SER A 474 -47.62 -7.00 18.97
C SER A 474 -49.06 -6.58 18.68
N GLY A 475 -49.26 -5.44 18.02
CA GLY A 475 -50.58 -4.96 17.59
C GLY A 475 -51.24 -5.90 16.57
N LEU A 476 -50.49 -6.35 15.57
CA LEU A 476 -50.95 -7.35 14.59
C LEU A 476 -51.27 -8.70 15.25
N GLY A 477 -50.46 -9.12 16.22
CA GLY A 477 -50.68 -10.34 17.00
C GLY A 477 -51.96 -10.26 17.84
N VAL A 478 -52.21 -9.14 18.52
CA VAL A 478 -53.45 -8.93 19.29
C VAL A 478 -54.67 -8.84 18.37
N TRP A 479 -54.53 -8.21 17.20
CA TRP A 479 -55.59 -8.14 16.20
C TRP A 479 -55.95 -9.52 15.64
N GLN A 480 -54.96 -10.34 15.26
CA GLN A 480 -55.19 -11.71 14.83
C GLN A 480 -55.76 -12.59 15.96
N TYR A 481 -55.28 -12.42 17.19
CA TYR A 481 -55.81 -13.15 18.34
C TYR A 481 -57.28 -12.80 18.63
N LYS A 482 -57.66 -11.52 18.52
CA LYS A 482 -59.07 -11.11 18.64
C LYS A 482 -59.92 -11.69 17.51
N ARG A 483 -59.45 -11.62 16.26
CA ARG A 483 -60.16 -12.18 15.10
C ARG A 483 -60.36 -13.69 15.20
N SER A 484 -59.33 -14.42 15.65
CA SER A 484 -59.43 -15.88 15.88
C SER A 484 -60.42 -16.25 16.99
N ARG A 485 -60.56 -15.42 18.05
CA ARG A 485 -61.59 -15.66 19.09
C ARG A 485 -63.01 -15.43 18.61
N GLU A 486 -63.23 -14.55 17.63
CA GLU A 486 -64.55 -14.35 17.02
C GLU A 486 -64.94 -15.59 16.19
N GLU A 487 -64.02 -16.13 15.39
CA GLU A 487 -64.24 -17.38 14.64
C GLU A 487 -64.48 -18.59 15.55
N MET A 488 -63.78 -18.69 16.70
CA MET A 488 -64.03 -19.75 17.70
C MET A 488 -65.38 -19.61 18.42
N ARG A 489 -65.96 -18.41 18.49
CA ARG A 489 -67.26 -18.19 19.16
C ARG A 489 -68.43 -18.68 18.31
N ASP A 490 -68.31 -18.62 16.99
CA ASP A 490 -69.33 -19.11 16.06
C ASP A 490 -69.31 -20.65 15.94
N GLN A 491 -68.12 -21.28 16.04
CA GLN A 491 -68.01 -22.75 16.12
C GLN A 491 -68.58 -23.33 17.42
N VAL A 492 -68.45 -22.63 18.55
CA VAL A 492 -69.06 -23.06 19.84
C VAL A 492 -70.58 -22.85 19.86
N ARG A 493 -71.13 -21.87 19.12
CA ARG A 493 -72.58 -21.73 18.93
C ARG A 493 -73.16 -22.79 17.98
N GLY A 494 -72.39 -23.23 16.98
CA GLY A 494 -72.78 -24.35 16.11
C GLY A 494 -72.90 -25.69 16.84
N ILE A 495 -72.02 -25.96 17.82
CA ILE A 495 -72.04 -27.21 18.61
C ILE A 495 -73.07 -27.18 19.76
N LEU A 496 -73.51 -26.01 20.23
CA LEU A 496 -74.49 -25.87 21.32
C LEU A 496 -75.96 -25.81 20.83
N ALA A 497 -76.19 -25.71 19.52
CA ALA A 497 -77.54 -25.78 18.94
C ALA A 497 -78.07 -27.22 18.81
N GLU A 498 -77.23 -28.24 19.02
CA GLU A 498 -77.58 -29.66 18.88
C GLU A 498 -77.94 -30.35 20.22
N TYR A 499 -77.94 -29.61 21.33
CA TYR A 499 -78.32 -30.09 22.67
C TYR A 499 -79.29 -29.13 23.39
N MET A 500 -80.32 -28.63 22.69
CA MET A 500 -81.52 -28.12 23.33
C MET A 500 -82.64 -29.17 23.24
N PRO A 501 -83.14 -29.70 24.38
CA PRO A 501 -84.18 -30.72 24.37
C PRO A 501 -85.56 -30.11 24.08
N LEU A 502 -86.30 -30.80 23.20
CA LEU A 502 -87.72 -30.58 22.93
C LEU A 502 -88.56 -31.18 24.06
N GLU A 503 -89.43 -30.36 24.67
CA GLU A 503 -90.63 -30.83 25.39
C GLU A 503 -91.86 -30.19 24.73
N ASP A 504 -92.84 -31.05 24.46
CA ASP A 504 -94.09 -30.79 23.75
C ASP A 504 -95.10 -29.98 24.59
N GLN A 505 -95.91 -29.13 23.93
CA GLN A 505 -97.38 -29.26 23.94
C GLN A 505 -98.11 -28.16 23.13
N ASP A 506 -98.86 -28.64 22.14
CA ASP A 506 -100.25 -28.32 21.80
C ASP A 506 -100.75 -26.88 21.50
N GLN A 507 -101.19 -26.73 20.24
CA GLN A 507 -102.60 -26.50 19.82
C GLN A 507 -102.90 -25.32 18.85
N MET A 508 -103.43 -25.74 17.69
CA MET A 508 -104.54 -25.19 16.90
C MET A 508 -104.32 -24.25 15.69
N ASN A 509 -104.72 -24.83 14.54
CA ASN A 509 -105.57 -24.31 13.46
C ASN A 509 -105.02 -23.37 12.37
N GLY A 510 -105.24 -23.78 11.11
CA GLY A 510 -105.50 -22.82 10.03
C GLY A 510 -105.07 -23.18 8.59
N LYS A 511 -105.66 -24.24 8.02
CA LYS A 511 -106.33 -24.27 6.69
C LYS A 511 -105.71 -23.51 5.48
N GLY A 512 -105.50 -24.22 4.36
CA GLY A 512 -105.67 -23.65 3.01
C GLY A 512 -104.68 -24.06 1.91
N ASP A 513 -104.95 -25.21 1.27
CA ASP A 513 -104.93 -25.56 -0.16
C ASP A 513 -103.98 -24.89 -1.18
N ASP A 514 -103.28 -25.78 -1.90
CA ASP A 514 -103.13 -25.96 -3.35
C ASP A 514 -102.59 -24.85 -4.28
N ASN A 515 -101.45 -25.12 -4.94
CA ASN A 515 -101.32 -25.68 -6.31
C ASN A 515 -99.90 -25.36 -6.86
N GLY A 516 -99.08 -26.33 -7.28
CA GLY A 516 -99.08 -26.92 -8.63
C GLY A 516 -98.02 -26.23 -9.52
N SER A 517 -96.79 -26.77 -9.70
CA SER A 517 -96.37 -27.90 -10.54
C SER A 517 -95.65 -27.46 -11.83
N SER A 518 -94.48 -28.07 -12.07
CA SER A 518 -94.02 -28.68 -13.35
C SER A 518 -92.76 -28.14 -14.04
N GLY A 519 -91.86 -29.09 -14.33
CA GLY A 519 -91.02 -29.13 -15.54
C GLY A 519 -89.51 -29.28 -15.26
N MET A 520 -88.93 -30.50 -15.23
CA MET A 520 -88.28 -31.23 -16.36
C MET A 520 -86.90 -30.64 -16.77
N MET A 521 -85.82 -31.35 -17.09
CA MET A 521 -85.41 -32.77 -17.10
C MET A 521 -83.90 -32.84 -17.52
N SER A 522 -83.19 -33.90 -17.10
CA SER A 522 -82.06 -34.63 -17.77
C SER A 522 -80.63 -34.04 -18.02
N ASN A 523 -79.66 -34.88 -17.59
CA ASN A 523 -78.18 -35.02 -17.80
C ASN A 523 -77.74 -35.25 -19.29
N PRO A 524 -76.47 -35.62 -19.67
CA PRO A 524 -75.06 -35.28 -19.26
C PRO A 524 -74.02 -35.21 -20.45
N MET A 525 -72.69 -35.18 -20.13
CA MET A 525 -71.48 -35.58 -20.91
C MET A 525 -70.85 -34.64 -21.99
N GLY A 526 -69.51 -34.56 -22.03
CA GLY A 526 -68.74 -34.13 -23.23
C GLY A 526 -67.27 -33.71 -23.02
N PHE A 527 -66.37 -34.26 -23.84
CA PHE A 527 -64.90 -34.20 -23.89
C PHE A 527 -64.26 -32.89 -24.46
N ALA A 528 -62.99 -32.65 -24.07
CA ALA A 528 -61.80 -32.24 -24.85
C ALA A 528 -61.59 -30.84 -25.51
N GLN A 529 -60.31 -30.42 -25.40
CA GLN A 529 -59.40 -29.78 -26.39
C GLN A 529 -59.26 -28.24 -26.57
N GLY A 530 -57.97 -27.82 -26.61
CA GLY A 530 -57.41 -26.66 -27.33
C GLY A 530 -57.36 -25.34 -26.55
N GLY A 531 -56.32 -24.51 -26.52
CA GLY A 531 -55.03 -24.46 -27.22
C GLY A 531 -54.52 -23.00 -27.24
N SER A 532 -53.21 -22.82 -27.02
CA SER A 532 -52.33 -21.83 -27.69
C SER A 532 -52.34 -20.33 -27.35
N GLY A 533 -51.13 -19.78 -27.16
CA GLY A 533 -50.73 -18.36 -27.35
C GLY A 533 -49.78 -17.85 -26.25
N MET A 534 -48.44 -18.00 -26.34
CA MET A 534 -47.45 -17.02 -26.88
C MET A 534 -47.59 -15.59 -26.32
N SER A 535 -46.57 -14.79 -26.02
CA SER A 535 -45.10 -14.87 -25.97
C SER A 535 -44.58 -13.47 -25.58
N LEU A 536 -43.41 -13.39 -24.93
CA LEU A 536 -42.36 -12.35 -25.01
C LEU A 536 -42.71 -10.85 -24.86
N ILE A 537 -41.92 -10.14 -24.04
CA ILE A 537 -40.94 -9.11 -24.47
C ILE A 537 -39.96 -8.86 -23.31
N SER A 538 -38.71 -8.62 -23.71
CA SER A 538 -37.49 -8.32 -22.96
C SER A 538 -37.59 -7.20 -21.93
#